data_AF-A0A538RHX0-F1
#
_entry.id   AF-A0A538RHX0-F1
#
_cell.length_a   1.000
_cell.length_b   1.000
_cell.length_c   1.000
_cell.angle_alpha   90.00
_cell.angle_beta   90.00
_cell.angle_gamma   90.00
#
_symmetry.space_group_name_H-M   'P 1'
#
loop_
_entity.id
_entity.type
_entity.pdbx_description
1 polymer ?
#
loop_
_entity_poly.entity_id
_entity_poly.type
_entity_poly.pdbx_seq_one_letter_code
_entity_poly.pdbx_strand_id
1 'polypeptide(L)'
;MRQPGFGHRDVVETEARALPRLASGRLYVAVAGIDRYRDRGWSRLHNAVGDARGALEAFDKLGFELFGTPLLDEAATGEALHYLVTDELMRLDTNDSLVVFFAGHGHTLRPAFDDKGPRRGYLIPVDAEGPEGNIGTWLKLDSWL
;
A
#
# COMPACT_ATOMS: atom_id res chain seq x y z
N MET A 1 26.08 -14.76 -73.81
CA MET A 1 24.79 -14.58 -73.09
C MET A 1 24.77 -15.48 -71.87
N ARG A 2 24.69 -14.89 -70.68
CA ARG A 2 23.89 -15.30 -69.48
C ARG A 2 24.55 -14.74 -68.21
N GLN A 3 23.77 -13.97 -67.47
CA GLN A 3 24.08 -13.27 -66.22
C GLN A 3 24.18 -14.26 -65.03
N PRO A 4 24.86 -13.91 -63.93
CA PRO A 4 24.66 -14.59 -62.65
C PRO A 4 23.47 -13.95 -61.89
N GLY A 5 22.52 -14.80 -61.49
CA GLY A 5 21.40 -14.44 -60.62
C GLY A 5 21.81 -14.45 -59.14
N PHE A 6 21.21 -13.53 -58.40
CA PHE A 6 21.41 -13.29 -56.97
C PHE A 6 21.19 -14.55 -56.12
N GLY A 7 22.16 -14.85 -55.25
CA GLY A 7 21.99 -15.80 -54.15
C GLY A 7 21.02 -15.24 -53.11
N HIS A 8 19.97 -16.01 -52.81
CA HIS A 8 19.16 -15.80 -51.63
C HIS A 8 20.06 -15.87 -50.39
N ARG A 9 20.02 -14.81 -49.56
CA ARG A 9 20.55 -14.86 -48.21
C ARG A 9 19.63 -15.77 -47.39
N ASP A 10 20.19 -16.85 -46.85
CA ASP A 10 19.57 -17.60 -45.77
C ASP A 10 19.34 -16.62 -44.61
N VAL A 11 18.07 -16.24 -44.40
CA VAL A 11 17.65 -15.62 -43.15
C VAL A 11 17.64 -16.77 -42.15
N VAL A 12 18.72 -16.86 -41.37
CA VAL A 12 18.69 -17.65 -40.14
C VAL A 12 17.55 -17.06 -39.32
N GLU A 13 16.48 -17.85 -39.22
CA GLU A 13 15.35 -17.60 -38.35
C GLU A 13 15.91 -17.62 -36.93
N THR A 14 16.34 -16.44 -36.48
CA THR A 14 16.64 -16.20 -35.07
C THR A 14 15.34 -16.53 -34.36
N GLU A 15 15.28 -17.72 -33.76
CA GLU A 15 14.25 -18.09 -32.81
C GLU A 15 14.06 -16.86 -31.92
N ALA A 16 12.87 -16.27 -32.02
CA ALA A 16 12.52 -15.11 -31.24
C ALA A 16 12.80 -15.52 -29.80
N ARG A 17 13.88 -14.98 -29.24
CA ARG A 17 14.22 -15.12 -27.83
C ARG A 17 12.93 -14.77 -27.12
N ALA A 18 12.24 -15.78 -26.59
CA ALA A 18 11.07 -15.55 -25.80
C ALA A 18 11.55 -14.58 -24.74
N LEU A 19 11.08 -13.32 -24.82
CA LEU A 19 11.27 -12.39 -23.73
C LEU A 19 10.81 -13.19 -22.52
N PRO A 20 11.63 -13.33 -21.47
CA PRO A 20 11.15 -14.00 -20.27
C PRO A 20 9.81 -13.34 -20.00
N ARG A 21 8.72 -14.13 -19.98
CA ARG A 21 7.39 -13.60 -19.71
C ARG A 21 7.64 -12.65 -18.55
N LEU A 22 7.47 -11.33 -18.78
CA LEU A 22 7.61 -10.36 -17.70
C LEU A 22 6.77 -10.99 -16.61
N ALA A 23 7.41 -11.39 -15.51
CA ALA A 23 6.70 -12.10 -14.47
C ALA A 23 5.65 -11.10 -14.03
N SER A 24 4.41 -11.27 -14.50
CA SER A 24 3.36 -10.30 -14.29
C SER A 24 2.93 -10.53 -12.87
N GLY A 25 3.64 -9.88 -11.94
CA GLY A 25 3.25 -9.91 -10.55
C GLY A 25 1.83 -9.38 -10.42
N ARG A 26 1.15 -9.86 -9.39
CA ARG A 26 -0.21 -9.46 -9.09
C ARG A 26 -0.21 -8.06 -8.52
N LEU A 27 -1.28 -7.34 -8.81
CA LEU A 27 -1.54 -6.03 -8.26
C LEU A 27 -2.48 -6.21 -7.08
N TYR A 28 -2.11 -5.69 -5.92
CA TYR A 28 -2.81 -5.86 -4.67
C TYR A 28 -3.17 -4.53 -4.05
N VAL A 29 -4.34 -4.43 -3.43
CA VAL A 29 -4.76 -3.26 -2.66
C VAL A 29 -5.21 -3.68 -1.27
N ALA A 30 -4.65 -3.06 -0.24
CA ALA A 30 -5.16 -3.11 1.12
C ALA A 30 -5.76 -1.75 1.48
N VAL A 31 -6.92 -1.73 2.12
CA VAL A 31 -7.61 -0.49 2.48
C VAL A 31 -7.93 -0.42 3.97
N ALA A 32 -7.72 0.75 4.55
CA ALA A 32 -8.08 1.08 5.91
C ALA A 32 -8.83 2.42 5.96
N GLY A 33 -9.93 2.47 6.71
CA GLY A 33 -10.79 3.65 6.81
C GLY A 33 -11.40 3.77 8.21
N ILE A 34 -11.15 4.88 8.90
CA ILE A 34 -11.57 5.05 10.31
C ILE A 34 -12.34 6.35 10.48
N ASP A 35 -13.64 6.23 10.73
CA ASP A 35 -14.48 7.37 11.10
C ASP A 35 -14.62 7.49 12.62
N ARG A 36 -14.76 6.36 13.30
CA ARG A 36 -15.13 6.31 14.73
C ARG A 36 -13.98 5.75 15.57
N TYR A 37 -13.24 6.66 16.18
CA TYR A 37 -12.17 6.34 17.13
C TYR A 37 -12.73 6.01 18.51
N ARG A 38 -12.08 5.09 19.23
CA ARG A 38 -12.47 4.69 20.59
C ARG A 38 -12.20 5.78 21.61
N ASP A 39 -11.04 6.43 21.51
CA ASP A 39 -10.68 7.57 22.34
C ASP A 39 -11.39 8.83 21.85
N ARG A 40 -12.00 9.57 22.78
CA ARG A 40 -12.71 10.83 22.50
C ARG A 40 -11.78 12.01 22.19
N GLY A 41 -10.49 11.87 22.43
CA GLY A 41 -9.45 12.81 22.00
C GLY A 41 -9.31 12.89 20.48
N TRP A 42 -9.85 11.92 19.75
CA TRP A 42 -9.97 11.94 18.29
C TRP A 42 -11.40 12.27 17.89
N SER A 43 -11.58 13.38 17.17
CA SER A 43 -12.89 13.74 16.65
C SER A 43 -13.36 12.72 15.61
N ARG A 44 -14.66 12.42 15.61
CA ARG A 44 -15.26 11.54 14.60
C ARG A 44 -15.10 12.16 13.20
N LEU A 45 -14.69 11.34 12.23
CA LEU A 45 -14.74 11.67 10.81
C LEU A 45 -16.05 11.17 10.18
N HIS A 46 -16.35 11.64 8.96
CA HIS A 46 -17.64 11.38 8.32
C HIS A 46 -17.55 10.61 6.99
N ASN A 47 -16.35 10.35 6.50
CA ASN A 47 -16.17 9.79 5.17
C ASN A 47 -14.94 8.91 4.99
N ALA A 48 -14.11 8.70 6.02
CA ALA A 48 -12.90 7.90 5.89
C ALA A 48 -13.22 6.44 5.49
N VAL A 49 -14.30 5.88 6.03
CA VAL A 49 -14.79 4.56 5.62
C VAL A 49 -15.32 4.58 4.18
N GLY A 50 -15.99 5.66 3.78
CA GLY A 50 -16.45 5.86 2.41
C GLY A 50 -15.30 5.92 1.40
N ASP A 51 -14.25 6.68 1.74
CA ASP A 51 -13.04 6.83 0.93
C ASP A 51 -12.31 5.49 0.79
N ALA A 52 -12.17 4.72 1.87
CA ALA A 52 -11.54 3.39 1.81
C ALA A 52 -12.30 2.41 0.90
N ARG A 53 -13.64 2.42 0.93
CA ARG A 53 -14.46 1.60 0.03
C ARG A 53 -14.38 2.08 -1.41
N GLY A 54 -14.46 3.39 -1.64
CA GLY A 54 -14.32 3.99 -2.96
C GLY A 54 -12.95 3.71 -3.59
N ALA A 55 -11.88 3.73 -2.79
CA ALA A 55 -10.54 3.34 -3.22
C ALA A 55 -10.51 1.87 -3.65
N LEU A 56 -11.06 0.96 -2.82
CA LEU A 56 -11.14 -0.46 -3.18
C LEU A 56 -11.86 -0.69 -4.51
N GLU A 57 -13.03 -0.06 -4.71
CA GLU A 57 -13.78 -0.15 -5.97
C GLU A 57 -13.03 0.45 -7.17
N ALA A 58 -12.26 1.52 -6.96
CA ALA A 58 -11.47 2.14 -8.01
C ALA A 58 -10.30 1.24 -8.42
N PHE A 59 -9.60 0.64 -7.45
CA PHE A 59 -8.48 -0.25 -7.70
C PHE A 59 -8.92 -1.59 -8.31
N ASP A 60 -10.07 -2.13 -7.91
CA ASP A 60 -10.67 -3.31 -8.54
C ASP A 60 -10.87 -3.10 -10.06
N LYS A 61 -11.38 -1.92 -10.47
CA LYS A 61 -11.52 -1.55 -11.90
C LYS A 61 -10.19 -1.44 -12.65
N LEU A 62 -9.08 -1.28 -11.92
CA LEU A 62 -7.72 -1.24 -12.47
C LEU A 62 -7.03 -2.61 -12.46
N GLY A 63 -7.73 -3.67 -12.02
CA GLY A 63 -7.23 -5.04 -11.97
C GLY A 63 -6.43 -5.36 -10.70
N PHE A 64 -6.60 -4.59 -9.63
CA PHE A 64 -6.03 -4.90 -8.33
C PHE A 64 -6.92 -5.90 -7.57
N GLU A 65 -6.29 -6.90 -6.96
CA GLU A 65 -6.92 -7.84 -6.06
C GLU A 65 -6.90 -7.29 -4.62
N LEU A 66 -7.97 -7.54 -3.87
CA LEU A 66 -8.02 -7.19 -2.45
C LEU A 66 -6.98 -8.02 -1.67
N PHE A 67 -6.17 -7.33 -0.88
CA PHE A 67 -5.16 -7.92 -0.02
C PHE A 67 -5.61 -7.87 1.44
N GLY A 68 -5.79 -9.04 2.04
CA GLY A 68 -6.36 -9.17 3.38
C GLY A 68 -7.84 -8.77 3.44
N THR A 69 -8.30 -8.41 4.64
CA THR A 69 -9.66 -7.91 4.87
C THR A 69 -9.63 -6.39 5.03
N PRO A 70 -10.59 -5.63 4.46
CA PRO A 70 -10.67 -4.19 4.67
C PRO A 70 -10.75 -3.83 6.15
N LEU A 71 -9.87 -2.94 6.60
CA LEU A 71 -9.79 -2.51 8.00
C LEU A 71 -10.64 -1.26 8.21
N LEU A 72 -11.90 -1.44 8.56
CA LEU A 72 -12.89 -0.35 8.69
C LEU A 72 -13.31 -0.13 10.15
N ASP A 73 -13.27 1.12 10.61
CA ASP A 73 -13.61 1.54 11.98
C ASP A 73 -12.97 0.60 13.03
N GLU A 74 -13.79 -0.12 13.81
CA GLU A 74 -13.37 -1.01 14.91
C GLU A 74 -12.41 -2.12 14.50
N ALA A 75 -12.35 -2.47 13.21
CA ALA A 75 -11.42 -3.46 12.70
C ALA A 75 -10.01 -2.90 12.48
N ALA A 76 -9.83 -1.57 12.39
CA ALA A 76 -8.56 -0.92 12.14
C ALA A 76 -7.76 -0.66 13.42
N THR A 77 -7.54 -1.71 14.20
CA THR A 77 -6.71 -1.67 15.41
C THR A 77 -5.23 -1.49 15.09
N GLY A 78 -4.46 -1.03 16.06
CA GLY A 78 -3.01 -0.91 15.91
C GLY A 78 -2.36 -2.25 15.56
N GLU A 79 -2.84 -3.33 16.17
CA GLU A 79 -2.42 -4.70 15.87
C GLU A 79 -2.76 -5.10 14.42
N ALA A 80 -3.98 -4.88 13.95
CA ALA A 80 -4.39 -5.27 12.60
C ALA A 80 -3.64 -4.48 11.51
N LEU A 81 -3.46 -3.18 11.73
CA LEU A 81 -2.69 -2.32 10.83
C LEU A 81 -1.20 -2.69 10.84
N HIS A 82 -0.64 -3.07 11.99
CA HIS A 82 0.74 -3.55 12.08
C HIS A 82 0.91 -4.88 11.33
N TYR A 83 0.02 -5.84 11.57
CA TYR A 83 0.03 -7.17 10.93
C TYR A 83 -0.02 -7.08 9.40
N LEU A 84 -0.79 -6.12 8.87
CA LEU A 84 -0.87 -5.86 7.43
C LEU A 84 0.49 -5.50 6.81
N VAL A 85 1.35 -4.78 7.54
CA VAL A 85 2.65 -4.33 7.02
C VAL A 85 3.83 -5.20 7.45
N THR A 86 3.70 -6.04 8.48
CA THR A 86 4.78 -6.94 8.89
C THR A 86 4.64 -8.33 8.31
N ASP A 87 3.51 -8.99 8.56
CA ASP A 87 3.33 -10.42 8.33
C ASP A 87 2.71 -10.68 6.97
N GLU A 88 1.69 -9.91 6.60
CA GLU A 88 1.03 -10.07 5.30
C GLU A 88 2.01 -9.75 4.15
N LEU A 89 2.87 -8.74 4.26
CA LEU A 89 3.89 -8.45 3.24
C LEU A 89 4.80 -9.63 2.91
N MET A 90 5.04 -10.54 3.87
CA MET A 90 5.86 -11.74 3.64
C MET A 90 5.22 -12.73 2.67
N ARG A 91 3.94 -12.54 2.31
CA ARG A 91 3.20 -13.36 1.35
C ARG A 91 3.34 -12.89 -0.10
N LEU A 92 3.91 -11.69 -0.33
CA LEU A 92 4.06 -11.13 -1.66
C LEU A 92 5.29 -11.72 -2.38
N ASP A 93 5.13 -11.98 -3.68
CA ASP A 93 6.28 -12.26 -4.54
C ASP A 93 7.07 -10.97 -4.83
N THR A 94 8.35 -11.10 -5.15
CA THR A 94 9.22 -9.97 -5.55
C THR A 94 8.71 -9.17 -6.76
N ASN A 95 7.83 -9.74 -7.57
CA ASN A 95 7.22 -9.05 -8.71
C ASN A 95 5.83 -8.47 -8.38
N ASP A 96 5.21 -8.87 -7.27
CA ASP A 96 3.89 -8.38 -6.86
C ASP A 96 3.99 -6.90 -6.44
N SER A 97 2.92 -6.15 -6.65
CA SER A 97 2.81 -4.74 -6.24
C SER A 97 1.65 -4.56 -5.28
N LEU A 98 1.90 -3.99 -4.11
CA LEU A 98 0.88 -3.65 -3.13
C LEU A 98 0.70 -2.14 -3.03
N VAL A 99 -0.55 -1.69 -3.10
CA VAL A 99 -0.97 -0.35 -2.68
C VAL A 99 -1.66 -0.48 -1.32
N VAL A 100 -1.22 0.33 -0.36
CA VAL A 100 -1.91 0.47 0.92
C VAL A 100 -2.59 1.83 0.97
N PHE A 101 -3.91 1.83 1.04
CA PHE A 101 -4.72 3.03 1.17
C PHE A 101 -5.19 3.20 2.61
N PHE A 102 -4.94 4.37 3.19
CA PHE A 102 -5.40 4.72 4.53
C PHE A 102 -6.15 6.05 4.52
N ALA A 103 -7.35 6.06 5.11
CA ALA A 103 -8.11 7.25 5.42
C ALA A 103 -8.46 7.28 6.92
N GLY A 104 -8.11 8.36 7.60
CA GLY A 104 -8.29 8.52 9.03
C GLY A 104 -7.48 9.70 9.57
N HIS A 105 -7.40 9.82 10.89
CA HIS A 105 -6.49 10.75 11.53
C HIS A 105 -5.04 10.37 11.28
N GLY A 106 -4.23 11.39 11.01
CA GLY A 106 -2.79 11.35 11.06
C GLY A 106 -2.30 12.41 12.04
N HIS A 107 -1.12 12.20 12.62
CA HIS A 107 -0.50 13.18 13.49
C HIS A 107 0.97 13.38 13.15
N THR A 108 1.50 14.57 13.41
CA THR A 108 2.91 14.88 13.15
C THR A 108 3.54 15.46 14.40
N LEU A 109 4.58 14.81 14.92
CA LEU A 109 5.31 15.27 16.07
C LEU A 109 6.70 15.78 15.69
N ARG A 110 7.14 16.81 16.41
CA ARG A 110 8.54 17.26 16.42
C ARG A 110 9.18 16.77 17.72
N PRO A 111 10.33 16.06 17.69
CA PRO A 111 11.02 15.66 18.90
C PRO A 111 11.37 16.89 19.77
N ALA A 112 11.00 16.87 21.05
CA ALA A 112 11.23 18.01 21.94
C ALA A 112 12.72 18.32 22.19
N PHE A 113 13.59 17.30 22.04
CA PHE A 113 15.04 17.43 22.24
C PHE A 113 15.79 17.95 21.01
N ASP A 114 15.12 18.06 19.85
CA ASP A 114 15.71 18.55 18.62
C ASP A 114 14.65 19.30 17.82
N ASP A 115 14.55 20.61 18.10
CA ASP A 115 13.63 21.53 17.44
C ASP A 115 13.95 21.70 15.93
N LYS A 116 15.16 21.32 15.51
CA LYS A 116 15.60 21.27 14.11
C LYS A 116 15.47 19.89 13.48
N GLY A 117 15.12 18.87 14.26
CA GLY A 117 14.99 17.49 13.84
C GLY A 117 13.84 17.26 12.86
N PRO A 118 13.89 16.15 12.09
CA PRO A 118 12.83 15.80 11.16
C PRO A 118 11.51 15.56 11.89
N ARG A 119 10.43 16.06 11.28
CA ARG A 119 9.07 15.77 11.75
C ARG A 119 8.77 14.29 11.55
N ARG A 120 8.14 13.66 12.53
CA ARG A 120 7.71 12.25 12.46
C ARG A 120 6.21 12.19 12.24
N GLY A 121 5.80 11.52 11.16
CA GLY A 121 4.40 11.28 10.84
C GLY A 121 3.90 9.98 11.47
N TYR A 122 2.63 9.99 11.87
CA TYR A 122 1.96 8.85 12.48
C TYR A 122 0.60 8.63 11.83
N LEU A 123 0.24 7.37 11.61
CA LEU A 123 -1.12 6.92 11.38
C LEU A 123 -1.75 6.62 12.74
N ILE A 124 -3.03 6.95 12.89
CA ILE A 124 -3.75 6.77 14.15
C ILE A 124 -4.73 5.59 13.99
N PRO A 125 -4.45 4.44 14.64
CA PRO A 125 -5.39 3.34 14.77
C PRO A 125 -6.67 3.70 15.52
N VAL A 126 -7.72 2.90 15.35
CA VAL A 126 -9.02 3.13 16.00
C VAL A 126 -8.94 3.12 17.53
N ASP A 127 -7.99 2.38 18.08
CA ASP A 127 -7.75 2.16 19.49
C ASP A 127 -6.56 2.95 20.06
N ALA A 128 -6.01 3.88 19.27
CA ALA A 128 -4.98 4.79 19.73
C ALA A 128 -5.53 5.81 20.72
N GLU A 129 -4.73 6.11 21.74
CA GLU A 129 -5.01 7.18 22.68
C GLU A 129 -4.90 8.55 22.01
N GLY A 130 -5.64 9.53 22.52
CA GLY A 130 -5.62 10.91 22.04
C GLY A 130 -4.26 11.61 22.18
N PRO A 131 -4.10 12.84 21.65
CA PRO A 131 -2.85 13.62 21.74
C PRO A 131 -2.30 13.86 23.16
N GLU A 132 -3.15 13.78 24.18
CA GLU A 132 -2.76 13.93 25.59
C GLU A 132 -2.41 12.58 26.26
N GLY A 133 -2.61 11.46 25.56
CA GLY A 133 -2.34 10.11 26.06
C GLY A 133 -1.01 9.52 25.58
N ASN A 134 -0.95 8.20 25.55
CA ASN A 134 0.23 7.44 25.17
C ASN A 134 0.44 7.38 23.65
N ILE A 135 1.39 8.19 23.17
CA ILE A 135 1.87 8.22 21.76
C ILE A 135 2.36 6.84 21.29
N GLY A 136 2.78 5.95 22.20
CA GLY A 136 3.19 4.58 21.85
C GLY A 136 2.08 3.73 21.22
N THR A 137 0.82 4.17 21.29
CA THR A 137 -0.32 3.54 20.62
C THR A 137 -0.45 3.94 19.14
N TRP A 138 0.37 4.89 18.66
CA TRP A 138 0.33 5.38 17.29
C TRP A 138 1.31 4.60 16.41
N LEU A 139 0.99 4.46 15.12
CA LEU A 139 1.86 3.78 14.17
C LEU A 139 2.72 4.80 13.44
N LYS A 140 4.04 4.65 13.53
CA LYS A 140 4.96 5.53 12.80
C LYS A 140 4.85 5.24 11.31
N LEU A 141 4.71 6.30 10.52
CA LEU A 141 4.60 6.20 9.06
C LEU A 141 5.90 5.69 8.41
N ASP A 142 7.05 5.95 9.03
CA ASP A 142 8.35 5.46 8.57
C ASP A 142 8.49 3.94 8.62
N SER A 143 7.64 3.25 9.40
CA SER A 143 7.62 1.80 9.46
C SER A 143 6.85 1.17 8.29
N TRP A 144 6.30 2.01 7.39
CA TRP A 144 5.48 1.63 6.24
C TRP A 144 6.14 2.00 4.90
N LEU A 145 7.35 2.60 4.92
CA LEU A 145 8.10 3.12 3.78
C LEU A 145 9.52 2.55 3.73
#